data_AF-A0A1B8F2C8-F1
#
_entry.id   AF-A0A1B8F2C8-F1
#
_cell.length_a   1.000
_cell.length_b   1.000
_cell.length_c   1.000
_cell.angle_alpha   90.00
_cell.angle_beta   90.00
_cell.angle_gamma   90.00
#
_symmetry.space_group_name_H-M   'P 1'
#
loop_
_entity.id
_entity.type
_entity.pdbx_description
1 polymer ?
#
loop_
_entity_poly.entity_id
_entity_poly.type
_entity_poly.pdbx_seq_one_letter_code
_entity_poly.pdbx_strand_id
1 'polypeptide(L)'
;MSKLYKYLLGIQGSLLLANGAYMLLFPSEIAAPPSPMAGTPISVIHALSTSTISLGLTYLVAAYQSNRTYVVMGVPGRFLAAALFWYHGGAWRNVAYYEAVWGAINFGALMR
;
A
#
# COMPACT_ATOMS: atom_id res chain seq x y z
N MET A 1 -0.93 -0.16 24.96
CA MET A 1 -0.77 -0.21 23.48
C MET A 1 -2.01 0.37 22.84
N SER A 2 -1.87 1.33 21.91
CA SER A 2 -3.02 2.00 21.29
C SER A 2 -3.74 1.04 20.34
N LYS A 3 -5.03 0.79 20.59
CA LYS A 3 -5.90 0.00 19.68
C LYS A 3 -5.93 0.59 18.26
N LEU A 4 -5.65 1.90 18.13
CA LEU A 4 -5.61 2.60 16.86
C LEU A 4 -4.60 1.99 15.88
N TYR A 5 -3.37 1.66 16.33
CA TYR A 5 -2.35 1.10 15.46
C TYR A 5 -2.72 -0.28 14.94
N LYS A 6 -3.35 -1.09 15.80
CA LYS A 6 -3.91 -2.39 15.39
C LYS A 6 -4.93 -2.23 14.27
N TYR A 7 -5.87 -1.29 14.38
CA TYR A 7 -6.87 -1.08 13.33
C TYR A 7 -6.25 -0.50 12.04
N LEU A 8 -5.36 0.48 12.15
CA LEU A 8 -4.70 1.10 11.00
C LEU A 8 -3.91 0.07 10.19
N LEU A 9 -3.05 -0.70 10.85
CA LEU A 9 -2.25 -1.74 10.22
C LEU A 9 -3.12 -2.89 9.71
N GLY A 10 -4.17 -3.26 10.46
CA GLY A 10 -5.11 -4.30 10.07
C GLY A 10 -5.85 -3.97 8.76
N ILE A 11 -6.40 -2.75 8.67
CA ILE A 11 -7.09 -2.29 7.45
C ILE A 11 -6.11 -2.23 6.27
N GLN A 12 -4.96 -1.58 6.46
CA GLN A 12 -3.94 -1.46 5.40
C GLN A 12 -3.44 -2.84 4.94
N GLY A 13 -3.19 -3.76 5.87
CA GLY A 13 -2.76 -5.12 5.55
C GLY A 13 -3.81 -5.89 4.75
N SER A 14 -5.09 -5.81 5.13
CA SER A 14 -6.18 -6.46 4.40
C SER A 14 -6.35 -5.90 2.98
N LEU A 15 -6.25 -4.58 2.81
CA LEU A 15 -6.32 -3.95 1.48
C LEU A 15 -5.15 -4.39 0.59
N LEU A 16 -3.93 -4.48 1.15
CA LEU A 16 -2.76 -5.00 0.43
C LEU A 16 -2.96 -6.46 0.00
N LEU A 17 -3.50 -7.31 0.88
CA LEU A 17 -3.79 -8.70 0.52
C LEU A 17 -4.80 -8.80 -0.62
N ALA A 18 -5.89 -8.04 -0.54
CA ALA A 18 -6.91 -8.03 -1.59
C ALA A 18 -6.33 -7.53 -2.92
N ASN A 19 -5.55 -6.44 -2.90
CA ASN A 19 -4.93 -5.89 -4.09
C ASN A 19 -3.89 -6.84 -4.71
N GLY A 20 -3.03 -7.44 -3.89
CA GLY A 20 -2.05 -8.42 -4.34
C GLY A 20 -2.72 -9.66 -4.93
N ALA A 21 -3.77 -10.19 -4.27
CA ALA A 21 -4.54 -11.32 -4.80
C ALA A 21 -5.23 -10.98 -6.13
N TYR A 22 -5.83 -9.79 -6.24
CA TYR A 22 -6.44 -9.33 -7.50
C TYR A 22 -5.39 -9.23 -8.62
N MET A 23 -4.22 -8.65 -8.33
CA MET A 23 -3.11 -8.59 -9.30
C MET A 23 -2.59 -9.96 -9.71
N LEU A 24 -2.64 -10.96 -8.82
CA LEU A 24 -2.20 -12.32 -9.09
C LEU A 24 -3.19 -13.06 -10.00
N LEU A 25 -4.49 -12.88 -9.74
CA LEU A 25 -5.56 -13.58 -10.43
C LEU A 25 -5.90 -12.95 -11.78
N PHE A 26 -5.75 -11.63 -11.91
CA PHE A 26 -6.14 -10.87 -13.10
C PHE A 26 -5.00 -9.98 -13.65
N PRO A 27 -3.80 -10.54 -13.92
CA PRO A 27 -2.64 -9.74 -14.31
C PRO A 27 -2.81 -9.02 -15.66
N SER A 28 -3.59 -9.58 -16.58
CA SER A 28 -3.88 -8.97 -17.88
C SER A 28 -4.75 -7.71 -17.75
N GLU A 29 -5.73 -7.72 -16.85
CA GLU A 29 -6.57 -6.55 -16.56
C GLU A 29 -5.73 -5.41 -15.98
N ILE A 30 -4.81 -5.76 -15.07
CA ILE A 30 -3.86 -4.81 -14.47
C ILE A 30 -2.89 -4.22 -15.51
N ALA A 31 -2.49 -5.00 -16.52
CA ALA A 31 -1.63 -4.54 -17.61
C ALA A 31 -2.38 -3.73 -18.68
N ALA A 32 -3.70 -3.61 -18.61
CA ALA A 32 -4.51 -2.89 -19.59
C ALA A 32 -4.79 -1.43 -19.15
N PRO A 33 -4.90 -0.47 -20.09
CA PRO A 33 -5.42 0.85 -19.78
C PRO A 33 -6.84 0.79 -19.19
N PRO A 34 -7.21 1.66 -18.24
CA PRO A 34 -6.50 2.87 -17.79
C PRO A 34 -5.61 2.64 -16.54
N SER A 35 -5.18 1.41 -16.26
CA SER A 35 -4.34 1.08 -15.10
C SER A 35 -3.04 1.89 -15.06
N PRO A 36 -2.55 2.31 -13.88
CA PRO A 36 -1.21 2.88 -13.74
C PRO A 36 -0.10 1.92 -14.20
N MET A 37 -0.37 0.62 -14.25
CA MET A 37 0.57 -0.41 -14.71
C MET A 37 0.34 -0.86 -16.16
N ALA A 38 -0.38 -0.07 -16.95
CA ALA A 38 -0.62 -0.39 -18.35
C ALA A 38 0.69 -0.64 -19.12
N GLY A 39 0.74 -1.74 -19.89
CA GLY A 39 1.92 -2.17 -20.64
C GLY A 39 3.01 -2.87 -19.81
N THR A 40 2.81 -3.08 -18.51
CA THR A 40 3.77 -3.79 -17.66
C THR A 40 3.77 -5.30 -17.99
N PRO A 41 4.95 -5.95 -18.13
CA PRO A 41 5.01 -7.38 -18.34
C PRO A 41 4.35 -8.18 -17.20
N ILE A 42 3.63 -9.25 -17.54
CA ILE A 42 2.91 -10.09 -16.56
C ILE A 42 3.86 -10.63 -15.47
N SER A 43 5.10 -11.00 -15.82
CA SER A 43 6.09 -11.46 -14.85
C SER A 43 6.43 -10.42 -13.78
N VAL A 44 6.47 -9.14 -14.16
CA VAL A 44 6.68 -8.02 -13.23
C VAL A 44 5.44 -7.82 -12.36
N ILE A 45 4.24 -7.94 -12.94
CA ILE A 45 2.98 -7.86 -12.18
C ILE A 45 2.91 -8.98 -11.12
N HIS A 46 3.30 -10.21 -11.46
CA HIS A 46 3.36 -11.31 -10.51
C HIS A 46 4.38 -11.03 -9.38
N ALA A 47 5.57 -10.50 -9.70
CA ALA A 47 6.55 -10.14 -8.68
C ALA A 47 6.06 -9.04 -7.73
N LEU A 48 5.37 -8.02 -8.27
CA LEU A 48 4.75 -6.96 -7.47
C LEU A 48 3.58 -7.50 -6.64
N SER A 49 2.78 -8.38 -7.23
CA SER A 49 1.65 -9.02 -6.57
C SER A 49 2.10 -9.83 -5.35
N THR A 50 3.08 -10.72 -5.51
CA THR A 50 3.61 -11.53 -4.40
C THR A 50 4.24 -10.65 -3.32
N SER A 51 4.99 -9.61 -3.71
CA SER A 51 5.54 -8.62 -2.76
C SER A 51 4.45 -7.89 -1.98
N THR A 52 3.36 -7.51 -2.66
CA THR A 52 2.20 -6.84 -2.05
C THR A 52 1.48 -7.76 -1.06
N ILE A 53 1.30 -9.04 -1.40
CA ILE A 53 0.73 -10.04 -0.49
C ILE A 53 1.61 -10.21 0.74
N SER A 54 2.93 -10.37 0.57
CA SER A 54 3.88 -10.50 1.67
C SER A 54 3.86 -9.27 2.60
N LEU A 55 3.79 -8.07 2.04
CA LEU A 55 3.67 -6.83 2.81
C LEU A 55 2.34 -6.78 3.58
N GLY A 56 1.23 -7.19 2.95
CA GLY A 56 -0.08 -7.28 3.59
C GLY A 56 -0.09 -8.22 4.80
N LEU A 57 0.48 -9.43 4.66
CA LEU A 57 0.66 -10.37 5.77
C LEU A 57 1.50 -9.76 6.89
N THR A 58 2.60 -9.10 6.53
CA THR A 58 3.49 -8.43 7.49
C THR A 58 2.76 -7.34 8.27
N TYR A 59 1.90 -6.56 7.61
CA TYR A 59 1.06 -5.55 8.25
C TYR A 59 0.03 -6.17 9.20
N LEU A 60 -0.58 -7.31 8.84
CA LEU A 60 -1.50 -8.02 9.74
C LEU A 60 -0.80 -8.55 10.99
N VAL A 61 0.42 -9.07 10.85
CA VAL A 61 1.24 -9.49 12.00
C VAL A 61 1.59 -8.28 12.88
N ALA A 62 2.03 -7.18 12.27
CA ALA A 62 2.30 -5.93 12.99
C ALA A 62 1.04 -5.38 13.68
N ALA A 63 -0.14 -5.52 13.07
CA ALA A 63 -1.42 -5.17 13.66
C ALA A 63 -1.74 -6.02 14.89
N TYR A 64 -1.55 -7.34 14.80
CA TYR A 64 -1.72 -8.25 15.93
C TYR A 64 -0.81 -7.87 17.10
N GLN A 65 0.44 -7.47 16.81
CA GLN A 65 1.42 -7.01 17.78
C GLN A 65 1.20 -5.55 18.25
N SER A 66 0.22 -4.83 17.68
CA SER A 66 0.03 -3.38 17.91
C SER A 66 1.33 -2.57 17.74
N ASN A 67 2.12 -2.93 16.73
CA ASN A 67 3.48 -2.45 16.54
C ASN A 67 3.52 -1.00 16.04
N ARG A 68 3.78 -0.06 16.97
CA ARG A 68 3.89 1.38 16.67
C ARG A 68 5.05 1.69 15.72
N THR A 69 6.16 0.96 15.80
CA THR A 69 7.34 1.20 14.96
C THR A 69 7.01 1.05 13.48
N TYR A 70 6.16 0.08 13.13
CA TYR A 70 5.68 -0.08 11.74
C TYR A 70 4.93 1.16 11.24
N VAL A 71 4.10 1.77 12.08
CA VAL A 71 3.38 3.01 11.72
C VAL A 71 4.36 4.17 11.55
N VAL A 72 5.31 4.34 12.48
CA VAL A 72 6.34 5.39 12.41
C VAL A 72 7.17 5.28 11.13
N MET A 73 7.70 4.10 10.84
CA MET A 73 8.55 3.87 9.67
C MET A 73 7.77 3.94 8.35
N GLY A 74 6.46 3.64 8.40
CA GLY A 74 5.59 3.75 7.22
C GLY A 74 5.36 5.19 6.76
N VAL A 75 5.30 6.17 7.67
CA VAL A 75 5.02 7.58 7.35
C VAL A 75 5.99 8.16 6.29
N PRO A 76 7.33 8.15 6.48
CA PRO A 76 8.24 8.70 5.49
C PRO A 76 8.16 7.95 4.15
N GLY A 77 8.01 6.62 4.19
CA GLY A 77 7.87 5.82 2.97
C GLY A 77 6.61 6.19 2.16
N ARG A 78 5.48 6.41 2.83
CA ARG A 78 4.23 6.82 2.19
C ARG A 78 4.33 8.20 1.54
N PHE A 79 4.93 9.18 2.23
CA PHE A 79 5.10 10.51 1.63
C PHE A 79 6.10 10.52 0.48
N LEU A 80 7.17 9.72 0.56
CA LEU A 80 8.08 9.53 -0.57
C LEU A 80 7.36 8.92 -1.78
N ALA A 81 6.57 7.87 -1.57
CA ALA A 81 5.79 7.24 -2.62
C ALA A 81 4.76 8.21 -3.22
N ALA A 82 4.07 8.99 -2.39
CA ALA A 82 3.13 10.01 -2.85
C ALA A 82 3.81 11.04 -3.76
N ALA A 83 4.97 11.56 -3.37
CA ALA A 83 5.73 12.51 -4.18
C ALA A 83 6.18 11.89 -5.52
N LEU A 84 6.67 10.65 -5.50
CA LEU A 84 7.12 9.93 -6.69
C LEU A 84 5.96 9.69 -7.67
N PHE A 85 4.83 9.16 -7.20
CA PHE A 85 3.66 8.90 -8.03
C PHE A 85 2.99 10.18 -8.53
N TRP A 86 3.07 11.27 -7.74
CA TRP A 86 2.62 12.58 -8.18
C TRP A 86 3.42 13.08 -9.38
N TYR A 87 4.75 12.93 -9.32
CA TYR A 87 5.67 13.31 -10.39
C TYR A 87 5.39 12.52 -11.68
N HIS A 88 5.12 11.21 -11.58
CA HIS A 88 4.77 10.39 -12.76
C HIS A 88 3.45 10.79 -13.42
N GLY A 89 2.49 11.33 -12.66
CA GLY A 89 1.25 11.87 -13.21
C GLY A 89 0.30 10.82 -13.82
N GLY A 90 -0.67 11.28 -14.61
CA GLY A 90 -1.67 10.40 -15.23
C GLY A 90 -2.42 9.51 -14.23
N ALA A 91 -2.55 8.22 -14.54
CA ALA A 91 -3.19 7.24 -13.66
C ALA A 91 -2.50 7.08 -12.29
N TRP A 92 -1.22 7.43 -12.18
CA TRP A 92 -0.47 7.37 -10.91
C TRP A 92 -0.90 8.43 -9.90
N ARG A 93 -1.61 9.49 -10.32
CA ARG A 93 -2.11 10.51 -9.38
C ARG A 93 -3.08 9.93 -8.35
N ASN A 94 -3.89 8.94 -8.74
CA ASN A 94 -4.79 8.27 -7.80
C ASN A 94 -4.02 7.52 -6.71
N VAL A 95 -2.91 6.87 -7.10
CA VAL A 95 -2.02 6.18 -6.16
C VAL A 95 -1.29 7.19 -5.27
N ALA A 96 -0.87 8.33 -5.82
CA ALA A 96 -0.25 9.41 -5.05
C ALA A 96 -1.18 9.94 -3.95
N TYR A 97 -2.45 10.18 -4.27
CA TYR A 97 -3.45 10.60 -3.29
C TYR A 97 -3.66 9.54 -2.21
N TYR A 98 -3.77 8.27 -2.60
CA TYR A 98 -3.91 7.17 -1.65
C TYR A 98 -2.76 7.14 -0.64
N GLU A 99 -1.52 7.23 -1.13
CA GLU A 99 -0.32 7.24 -0.28
C GLU A 99 -0.26 8.47 0.62
N ALA A 100 -0.58 9.65 0.11
CA ALA A 100 -0.60 10.89 0.90
C ALA A 100 -1.66 10.84 2.02
N VAL A 101 -2.86 10.34 1.73
CA VAL A 101 -3.94 10.22 2.72
C VAL A 101 -3.55 9.24 3.82
N TRP A 102 -3.05 8.05 3.47
CA TRP A 102 -2.60 7.09 4.48
C TRP A 102 -1.38 7.58 5.26
N GLY A 103 -0.46 8.31 4.61
CA GLY A 103 0.65 8.98 5.26
C GLY A 103 0.18 9.97 6.33
N ALA A 104 -0.79 10.82 5.98
CA ALA A 104 -1.39 11.80 6.89
C ALA A 104 -2.16 11.14 8.05
N ILE A 105 -2.95 10.09 7.77
CA ILE A 105 -3.67 9.33 8.81
C ILE A 105 -2.69 8.69 9.79
N ASN A 106 -1.65 8.02 9.28
CA ASN A 106 -0.62 7.38 10.12
C ASN A 106 0.14 8.43 10.94
N PHE A 107 0.51 9.56 10.34
CA PHE A 107 1.17 10.66 11.05
C PHE A 107 0.29 11.24 12.15
N GLY A 108 -0.98 11.56 11.86
CA GLY A 108 -1.93 12.07 12.85
C GLY A 108 -2.17 11.09 14.00
N ALA A 109 -2.16 9.78 13.73
CA ALA A 109 -2.26 8.75 14.76
C ALA A 109 -1.03 8.66 15.68
N LEU A 110 0.13 9.15 15.25
CA LEU A 110 1.35 9.19 16.07
C LEU A 110 1.43 10.42 16.97
N MET A 111 0.64 11.45 16.69
CA MET A 111 0.54 12.71 17.47
C MET A 111 -0.48 12.63 18.62
N ARG A 112 -1.12 11.46 18.80
CA ARG A 112 -2.05 11.15 19.90
C ARG A 112 -1.45 10.08 20.81
#